data_AF-A0A1Y2QZ41-F1
#
_entry.id   AF-A0A1Y2QZ41-F1
#
_cell.length_a   1.000
_cell.length_b   1.000
_cell.length_c   1.000
_cell.angle_alpha   90.00
_cell.angle_beta   90.00
_cell.angle_gamma   90.00
#
_symmetry.space_group_name_H-M   'P 1'
#
loop_
_entity.id
_entity.type
_entity.pdbx_description
1 polymer ?
#
loop_
_entity_poly.entity_id
_entity_poly.type
_entity_poly.pdbx_seq_one_letter_code
_entity_poly.pdbx_strand_id
1 'polypeptide(L)'
;MAAQEFYGDVQRRISASTHDGPTYYLRGNYTLTPEQERYLEERRQNDEKLNELRKDPVLMRYVNGHWQHYQARASAQPGEFCAATYTNLHGSITLNGVDKSWEGGLLTFIGKNIPKPNQFREITATLTQSGDAPATVRIFNAQASPAMHGHGTLIFAVPSMKAALAGMSEKQDFVITIEGQEVFRMGWKEGKSARDNLQKCMRQS
;
A
#
# COMPACT_ATOMS: atom_id res chain seq x y z
N MET A 1 12.25 3.91 52.53
CA MET A 1 12.74 2.55 52.25
C MET A 1 13.73 2.63 51.11
N ALA A 2 14.97 2.25 51.37
CA ALA A 2 16.03 2.26 50.36
C ALA A 2 15.85 1.05 49.42
N ALA A 3 16.18 1.17 48.13
CA ALA A 3 15.99 0.12 47.13
C ALA A 3 16.56 -1.25 47.55
N GLN A 4 17.64 -1.23 48.33
CA GLN A 4 18.28 -2.42 48.89
C GLN A 4 17.39 -3.21 49.87
N GLU A 5 16.55 -2.53 50.66
CA GLU A 5 15.58 -3.18 51.56
C GLU A 5 14.45 -3.84 50.75
N PHE A 6 14.02 -3.21 49.65
CA PHE A 6 13.00 -3.76 48.76
C PHE A 6 13.50 -5.02 48.04
N TYR A 7 14.72 -4.98 47.47
CA TYR A 7 15.30 -6.16 46.82
C TYR A 7 15.60 -7.28 47.82
N GLY A 8 16.07 -6.94 49.01
CA GLY A 8 16.25 -7.91 50.10
C GLY A 8 14.94 -8.58 50.54
N ASP A 9 13.82 -7.83 50.56
CA ASP A 9 12.50 -8.38 50.87
C ASP A 9 11.94 -9.27 49.76
N VAL A 10 12.11 -8.87 48.49
CA VAL A 10 11.73 -9.67 47.32
C VAL A 10 12.50 -11.00 47.29
N GLN A 11 13.81 -10.96 47.53
CA GLN A 11 14.65 -12.16 47.52
C GLN A 11 14.30 -13.10 48.68
N ARG A 12 14.01 -12.56 49.88
CA ARG A 12 13.50 -13.34 51.02
C ARG A 12 12.18 -14.03 50.72
N ARG A 13 11.24 -13.35 50.04
CA ARG A 13 9.92 -13.90 49.67
C ARG A 13 10.04 -15.01 48.63
N ILE A 14 10.92 -14.85 47.65
CA ILE A 14 11.20 -15.88 46.64
C ILE A 14 11.84 -17.11 47.30
N SER A 15 12.82 -16.93 48.19
CA SER A 15 13.45 -18.03 48.92
C SER A 15 12.50 -18.72 49.90
N ALA A 16 11.55 -17.99 50.51
CA ALA A 16 10.51 -18.58 51.36
C ALA A 16 9.48 -19.39 50.54
N SER A 17 9.22 -19.01 49.28
CA SER A 17 8.31 -19.77 48.40
C SER A 17 8.89 -21.09 47.89
N THR A 18 10.22 -21.28 47.96
CA THR A 18 10.88 -22.48 47.41
C THR A 18 11.15 -23.56 48.44
N HIS A 19 10.89 -23.34 49.74
CA HIS A 19 11.11 -24.36 50.78
C HIS A 19 9.85 -24.94 51.44
N ASP A 20 8.69 -24.26 51.49
CA ASP A 20 7.44 -24.84 52.06
C ASP A 20 6.11 -24.20 51.54
N GLY A 21 6.11 -23.56 50.35
CA GLY A 21 4.92 -22.93 49.76
C GLY A 21 4.27 -23.78 48.66
N PRO A 22 2.95 -23.63 48.38
CA PRO A 22 2.23 -24.50 47.46
C PRO A 22 2.92 -24.44 46.11
N THR A 23 3.55 -25.55 45.75
CA THR A 23 3.98 -25.80 44.40
C THR A 23 2.72 -25.69 43.55
N TYR A 24 2.61 -24.60 42.79
CA TYR A 24 1.80 -24.61 41.58
C TYR A 24 2.49 -25.56 40.58
N TYR A 25 2.58 -26.83 40.93
CA TYR A 25 2.53 -27.86 39.92
C TYR A 25 1.19 -27.60 39.23
N LEU A 26 1.24 -27.21 37.97
CA LEU A 26 0.15 -27.46 37.05
C LEU A 26 -0.04 -28.99 36.99
N ARG A 27 -0.62 -29.59 38.04
CA ARG A 27 -1.19 -30.95 38.03
C ARG A 27 -2.56 -30.86 37.38
N GLY A 28 -2.56 -30.43 36.13
CA GLY A 28 -3.56 -30.85 35.18
C GLY A 28 -2.78 -31.60 34.11
N ASN A 29 -3.12 -32.87 33.87
CA ASN A 29 -2.81 -33.44 32.57
C ASN A 29 -3.59 -32.59 31.57
N TYR A 30 -2.96 -31.52 31.05
CA TYR A 30 -3.47 -30.74 29.93
C TYR A 30 -3.27 -31.58 28.69
N THR A 31 -4.03 -32.67 28.60
CA THR A 31 -4.23 -33.37 27.34
C THR A 31 -5.13 -32.46 26.54
N LEU A 32 -4.59 -31.89 25.45
CA LEU A 32 -5.37 -31.12 24.51
C LEU A 32 -6.54 -31.99 24.04
N THR A 33 -7.73 -31.40 23.92
CA THR A 33 -8.80 -32.10 23.23
C THR A 33 -8.43 -32.25 21.75
N PRO A 34 -8.94 -33.26 21.04
CA PRO A 34 -8.73 -33.39 19.59
C PRO A 34 -9.14 -32.14 18.79
N GLU A 35 -10.05 -31.32 19.33
CA GLU A 35 -10.42 -30.02 18.74
C GLU A 35 -9.30 -28.97 18.93
N GLN A 36 -8.73 -28.87 20.13
CA GLN A 36 -7.64 -27.95 20.42
C GLN A 36 -6.36 -28.31 19.65
N GLU A 37 -6.06 -29.61 19.49
CA GLU A 37 -4.94 -30.08 18.68
C GLU A 37 -5.11 -29.68 17.21
N ARG A 38 -6.30 -29.90 16.64
CA ARG A 38 -6.60 -29.48 15.27
C ARG A 38 -6.49 -27.96 15.08
N TYR A 39 -7.02 -27.18 16.02
CA TYR A 39 -6.91 -25.72 15.97
C TYR A 39 -5.45 -25.24 15.97
N LEU A 40 -4.61 -25.81 16.84
CA LEU A 40 -3.19 -25.44 16.93
C LEU A 40 -2.43 -25.89 15.68
N GLU A 41 -2.75 -27.05 15.13
CA GLU A 41 -2.15 -27.56 13.90
C GLU A 41 -2.54 -26.71 12.68
N GLU A 42 -3.82 -26.35 12.53
CA GLU A 42 -4.28 -25.42 11.48
C GLU A 42 -3.58 -24.06 11.59
N ARG A 43 -3.41 -23.55 12.82
CA ARG A 43 -2.64 -22.34 13.07
C ARG A 43 -1.18 -22.47 12.65
N ARG A 44 -0.51 -23.56 13.03
CA ARG A 44 0.88 -23.84 12.64
C ARG A 44 1.03 -23.90 11.12
N GLN A 45 0.14 -24.63 10.45
CA GLN A 45 0.13 -24.73 8.98
C GLN A 45 -0.10 -23.37 8.31
N ASN A 46 -1.00 -22.55 8.85
CA ASN A 46 -1.21 -21.20 8.37
C ASN A 46 0.04 -20.33 8.57
N ASP A 47 0.70 -20.41 9.72
CA ASP A 47 1.93 -19.66 10.01
C ASP A 47 3.08 -20.09 9.09
N GLU A 48 3.23 -21.40 8.84
CA GLU A 48 4.20 -21.93 7.88
C GLU A 48 3.91 -21.45 6.46
N LYS A 49 2.64 -21.54 6.04
CA LYS A 49 2.22 -21.04 4.72
C LYS A 49 2.48 -19.54 4.58
N LEU A 50 2.20 -18.74 5.61
CA LEU A 50 2.51 -17.31 5.62
C LEU A 50 4.02 -17.06 5.54
N ASN A 51 4.84 -17.86 6.22
CA ASN A 51 6.29 -17.77 6.15
C ASN A 51 6.83 -18.15 4.77
N GLU A 52 6.27 -19.17 4.11
CA GLU A 52 6.63 -19.51 2.74
C GLU A 52 6.24 -18.42 1.75
N LEU A 53 5.04 -17.85 1.88
CA LEU A 53 4.61 -16.73 1.04
C LEU A 53 5.52 -15.51 1.21
N ARG A 54 6.02 -15.24 2.42
CA ARG A 54 6.98 -14.15 2.67
C ARG A 54 8.34 -14.36 2.01
N LYS A 55 8.69 -15.58 1.63
CA LYS A 55 9.93 -15.88 0.90
C LYS A 55 9.79 -15.62 -0.60
N ASP A 56 8.56 -15.52 -1.14
CA ASP A 56 8.35 -15.21 -2.55
C ASP A 56 8.69 -13.73 -2.84
N PRO A 57 9.78 -13.45 -3.58
CA PRO A 57 10.20 -12.08 -3.87
C PRO A 57 9.21 -11.34 -4.78
N VAL A 58 8.42 -12.06 -5.59
CA VAL A 58 7.39 -11.46 -6.43
C VAL A 58 6.25 -10.99 -5.56
N LEU A 59 5.71 -11.85 -4.69
CA LEU A 59 4.65 -11.45 -3.76
C LEU A 59 5.10 -10.29 -2.87
N MET A 60 6.29 -10.39 -2.30
CA MET A 60 6.80 -9.34 -1.39
C MET A 60 6.98 -7.99 -2.08
N ARG A 61 7.21 -7.96 -3.40
CA ARG A 61 7.22 -6.72 -4.18
C ARG A 61 5.86 -6.01 -4.17
N TYR A 62 4.75 -6.76 -4.24
CA TYR A 62 3.40 -6.21 -4.16
C TYR A 62 2.97 -5.91 -2.73
N VAL A 63 3.40 -6.72 -1.74
CA VAL A 63 3.16 -6.46 -0.31
C VAL A 63 3.82 -5.14 0.10
N ASN A 64 5.08 -4.95 -0.29
CA ASN A 64 5.84 -3.76 0.08
C ASN A 64 5.52 -2.54 -0.78
N GLY A 65 4.88 -2.76 -1.93
CA GLY A 65 4.69 -1.80 -2.99
C GLY A 65 5.99 -1.43 -3.69
N HIS A 66 5.91 -1.12 -4.99
CA HIS A 66 7.08 -0.84 -5.81
C HIS A 66 6.77 0.09 -6.99
N TRP A 67 7.82 0.73 -7.51
CA TRP A 67 7.76 1.54 -8.72
C TRP A 67 8.18 0.76 -9.97
N GLN A 68 7.52 1.07 -11.08
CA GLN A 68 7.90 0.65 -12.42
C GLN A 68 7.96 1.88 -13.32
N HIS A 69 8.96 1.94 -14.19
CA HIS A 69 9.16 3.03 -15.14
C HIS A 69 9.21 2.47 -16.54
N TYR A 70 8.49 3.07 -17.47
CA TYR A 70 8.38 2.58 -18.84
C TYR A 70 7.85 3.67 -19.78
N GLN A 71 7.96 3.41 -21.08
CA GLN A 71 7.27 4.17 -22.10
C GLN A 71 5.93 3.51 -22.38
N ALA A 72 4.81 4.17 -22.06
CA ALA A 72 3.47 3.57 -22.11
C ALA A 72 3.00 3.25 -23.54
N ARG A 73 3.69 3.77 -24.56
CA ARG A 73 3.43 3.49 -25.97
C ARG A 73 4.71 3.00 -26.66
N ALA A 74 4.67 1.77 -27.17
CA ALA A 74 5.81 1.13 -27.81
C ALA A 74 6.33 1.90 -29.05
N SER A 75 5.43 2.56 -29.80
CA SER A 75 5.78 3.34 -31.00
C SER A 75 6.01 4.83 -30.75
N ALA A 76 6.03 5.27 -29.50
CA ALA A 76 6.27 6.67 -29.17
C ALA A 76 7.73 7.07 -29.36
N GLN A 77 7.96 8.35 -29.66
CA GLN A 77 9.31 8.89 -29.76
C GLN A 77 9.98 8.91 -28.37
N PRO A 78 11.32 8.90 -28.29
CA PRO A 78 12.02 9.09 -27.03
C PRO A 78 11.51 10.33 -26.28
N GLY A 79 11.22 10.15 -24.99
CA GLY A 79 10.68 11.20 -24.11
C GLY A 79 9.16 11.37 -24.11
N GLU A 80 8.43 10.73 -25.02
CA GLU A 80 6.96 10.73 -25.05
C GLU A 80 6.38 9.55 -24.25
N PHE A 81 5.18 9.71 -23.71
CA PHE A 81 4.45 8.68 -22.96
C PHE A 81 5.24 8.04 -21.81
N CYS A 82 6.23 8.75 -21.27
CA CYS A 82 6.97 8.33 -20.08
C CYS A 82 6.01 8.18 -18.90
N ALA A 83 6.07 7.03 -18.23
CA ALA A 83 5.19 6.68 -17.12
C ALA A 83 5.98 6.18 -15.92
N ALA A 84 5.48 6.52 -14.72
CA ALA A 84 5.89 5.92 -13.47
C ALA A 84 4.65 5.38 -12.75
N THR A 85 4.66 4.09 -12.45
CA THR A 85 3.54 3.39 -11.79
C THR A 85 3.99 2.81 -10.46
N TYR A 86 3.30 3.19 -9.39
CA TYR A 86 3.41 2.55 -8.09
C TYR A 86 2.33 1.50 -7.93
N THR A 87 2.70 0.27 -7.58
CA THR A 87 1.77 -0.86 -7.47
C THR A 87 1.95 -1.60 -6.16
N ASN A 88 0.85 -1.92 -5.48
CA ASN A 88 0.80 -2.82 -4.33
C ASN A 88 -0.47 -3.71 -4.39
N LEU A 89 -0.77 -4.45 -3.31
CA LEU A 89 -1.94 -5.34 -3.24
C LEU A 89 -3.31 -4.64 -3.35
N HIS A 90 -3.37 -3.33 -3.12
CA HIS A 90 -4.61 -2.55 -3.15
C HIS A 90 -4.92 -1.99 -4.54
N GLY A 91 -3.91 -1.81 -5.40
CA GLY A 91 -4.08 -1.24 -6.72
C GLY A 91 -2.81 -0.57 -7.26
N SER A 92 -3.00 0.40 -8.14
CA SER A 92 -1.90 1.19 -8.70
C SER A 92 -2.21 2.67 -8.83
N ILE A 93 -1.15 3.48 -8.77
CA ILE A 93 -1.15 4.90 -9.12
C ILE A 93 -0.13 5.10 -10.23
N THR A 94 -0.53 5.71 -11.34
CA THR A 94 0.34 6.01 -12.47
C THR A 94 0.36 7.51 -12.72
N LEU A 95 1.54 8.09 -12.82
CA LEU A 95 1.74 9.41 -13.40
C LEU A 95 2.42 9.24 -14.76
N ASN A 96 1.82 9.78 -15.82
CA ASN A 96 2.41 9.75 -17.15
C ASN A 96 2.19 11.04 -17.93
N GLY A 97 3.19 11.40 -18.73
CA GLY A 97 3.01 12.36 -19.82
C GLY A 97 2.30 11.72 -21.01
N VAL A 98 2.00 12.53 -22.03
CA VAL A 98 1.39 12.04 -23.29
C VAL A 98 2.37 12.22 -24.43
N ASP A 99 2.38 13.36 -25.10
CA ASP A 99 3.30 13.66 -26.20
C ASP A 99 3.84 15.08 -26.08
N LYS A 100 4.70 15.48 -27.02
CA LYS A 100 5.35 16.81 -26.99
C LYS A 100 4.38 17.98 -27.17
N SER A 101 3.16 17.75 -27.64
CA SER A 101 2.17 18.81 -27.85
C SER A 101 1.42 19.19 -26.58
N TRP A 102 1.48 18.37 -25.53
CA TRP A 102 0.77 18.59 -24.28
C TRP A 102 1.72 18.61 -23.08
N GLU A 103 1.85 19.78 -22.44
CA GLU A 103 2.67 19.95 -21.21
C GLU A 103 2.07 19.26 -19.97
N GLY A 104 0.79 18.91 -20.05
CA GLY A 104 0.06 18.21 -19.02
C GLY A 104 0.34 16.71 -19.00
N GLY A 105 -0.42 16.01 -18.18
CA GLY A 105 -0.32 14.57 -18.07
C GLY A 105 -1.54 13.97 -17.40
N LEU A 106 -1.43 12.69 -17.09
CA LEU A 106 -2.50 11.92 -16.48
C LEU A 106 -2.00 11.34 -15.17
N LEU A 107 -2.81 11.52 -14.13
CA LEU A 107 -2.69 10.83 -12.85
C LEU A 107 -3.82 9.81 -12.77
N THR A 108 -3.46 8.54 -12.92
CA THR A 108 -4.41 7.44 -13.05
C THR A 108 -4.39 6.57 -11.80
N PHE A 109 -5.56 6.22 -11.30
CA PHE A 109 -5.78 5.36 -10.14
C PHE A 109 -6.56 4.13 -10.55
N ILE A 110 -6.07 2.94 -10.18
CA ILE A 110 -6.76 1.67 -10.40
C ILE A 110 -6.98 0.99 -9.06
N GLY A 111 -8.21 0.57 -8.79
CA GLY A 111 -8.59 -0.01 -7.50
C GLY A 111 -9.89 -0.82 -7.54
N LYS A 112 -10.05 -1.72 -6.57
CA LYS A 112 -11.21 -2.65 -6.51
C LYS A 112 -12.53 -1.94 -6.23
N ASN A 113 -12.49 -0.91 -5.40
CA ASN A 113 -13.67 -0.16 -4.93
C ASN A 113 -14.02 1.03 -5.84
N ILE A 114 -13.18 1.30 -6.85
CA ILE A 114 -13.48 2.32 -7.85
C ILE A 114 -14.66 1.84 -8.73
N PRO A 115 -15.64 2.71 -9.03
CA PRO A 115 -16.74 2.37 -9.93
C PRO A 115 -16.27 1.87 -11.29
N LYS A 116 -16.97 0.89 -11.86
CA LYS A 116 -16.63 0.19 -13.10
C LYS A 116 -17.74 0.37 -14.13
N PRO A 117 -17.88 1.57 -14.73
CA PRO A 117 -18.92 1.79 -15.71
C PRO A 117 -18.61 0.99 -16.98
N ASN A 118 -19.65 0.48 -17.65
CA ASN A 118 -19.52 -0.23 -18.93
C ASN A 118 -19.01 0.68 -20.06
N GLN A 119 -19.13 2.00 -19.88
CA GLN A 119 -18.66 3.01 -20.82
C GLN A 119 -17.82 4.04 -20.10
N PHE A 120 -16.82 4.58 -20.80
CA PHE A 120 -16.05 5.72 -20.35
C PHE A 120 -16.98 6.90 -20.10
N ARG A 121 -16.85 7.54 -18.93
CA ARG A 121 -17.69 8.67 -18.54
C ARG A 121 -16.91 9.70 -17.74
N GLU A 122 -17.37 10.94 -17.80
CA GLU A 122 -16.87 12.01 -16.96
C GLU A 122 -17.71 12.12 -15.68
N ILE A 123 -17.04 12.29 -14.54
CA ILE A 123 -17.67 12.42 -13.21
C ILE A 123 -16.96 13.51 -12.40
N THR A 124 -17.51 13.83 -11.23
CA THR A 124 -16.84 14.69 -10.25
C THR A 124 -16.30 13.83 -9.11
N ALA A 125 -15.07 14.08 -8.68
CA ALA A 125 -14.47 13.42 -7.53
C ALA A 125 -13.69 14.43 -6.68
N THR A 126 -13.51 14.12 -5.41
CA THR A 126 -12.65 14.88 -4.50
C THR A 126 -11.38 14.08 -4.25
N LEU A 127 -10.24 14.67 -4.56
CA LEU A 127 -8.92 14.14 -4.27
C LEU A 127 -8.35 14.82 -3.03
N THR A 128 -7.88 14.04 -2.08
CA THR A 128 -7.12 14.51 -0.91
C THR A 128 -5.72 13.92 -0.97
N GLN A 129 -4.72 14.77 -0.79
CA GLN A 129 -3.31 14.42 -0.78
C GLN A 129 -2.70 14.83 0.57
N SER A 130 -1.78 14.03 1.11
CA SER A 130 -1.01 14.41 2.32
C SER A 130 -0.42 15.81 2.20
N GLY A 131 -0.80 16.70 3.13
CA GLY A 131 -0.29 18.07 3.21
C GLY A 131 -1.10 19.12 2.43
N ASP A 132 -2.04 18.71 1.58
CA ASP A 132 -2.85 19.61 0.75
C ASP A 132 -4.31 19.63 1.19
N ALA A 133 -5.00 20.73 0.89
CA ALA A 133 -6.45 20.80 1.02
C ALA A 133 -7.12 19.88 -0.02
N PRO A 134 -8.25 19.23 0.30
CA PRO A 134 -9.01 18.46 -0.68
C PRO A 134 -9.40 19.31 -1.90
N ALA A 135 -9.29 18.73 -3.09
CA ALA A 135 -9.65 19.37 -4.34
C ALA A 135 -10.75 18.57 -5.06
N THR A 136 -11.87 19.21 -5.35
CA THR A 136 -12.96 18.62 -6.13
C THR A 136 -12.83 19.02 -7.60
N VAL A 137 -12.70 18.04 -8.48
CA VAL A 137 -12.43 18.25 -9.91
C VAL A 137 -13.24 17.28 -10.78
N ARG A 138 -13.43 17.66 -12.05
CA ARG A 138 -13.96 16.76 -13.07
C ARG A 138 -12.87 15.78 -13.51
N ILE A 139 -13.22 14.50 -13.61
CA ILE A 139 -12.32 13.40 -13.93
C ILE A 139 -12.99 12.40 -14.84
N PHE A 140 -12.21 11.47 -15.38
CA PHE A 140 -12.74 10.37 -16.16
C PHE A 140 -12.77 9.07 -15.35
N ASN A 141 -13.83 8.29 -15.56
CA ASN A 141 -14.02 6.98 -14.96
C ASN A 141 -14.31 5.93 -16.03
N ALA A 142 -13.59 4.82 -15.96
CA ALA A 142 -13.69 3.70 -16.90
C ALA A 142 -13.48 2.37 -16.19
N GLN A 143 -13.81 1.27 -16.87
CA GLN A 143 -13.38 -0.06 -16.47
C GLN A 143 -11.85 -0.19 -16.63
N ALA A 144 -11.19 -0.91 -15.74
CA ALA A 144 -9.80 -1.28 -15.95
C ALA A 144 -9.66 -2.25 -17.14
N SER A 145 -8.42 -2.44 -17.62
CA SER A 145 -8.16 -3.38 -18.71
C SER A 145 -8.64 -4.80 -18.34
N PRO A 146 -8.94 -5.66 -19.34
CA PRO A 146 -9.40 -7.03 -19.07
C PRO A 146 -8.45 -7.85 -18.18
N ALA A 147 -7.15 -7.57 -18.24
CA ALA A 147 -6.13 -8.19 -17.39
C ALA A 147 -6.27 -7.83 -15.89
N MET A 148 -6.91 -6.71 -15.58
CA MET A 148 -7.20 -6.23 -14.23
C MET A 148 -8.68 -6.39 -13.89
N HIS A 149 -9.26 -7.55 -14.25
CA HIS A 149 -10.67 -7.84 -14.06
C HIS A 149 -11.14 -7.50 -12.63
N GLY A 150 -12.31 -6.88 -12.52
CA GLY A 150 -12.88 -6.47 -11.23
C GLY A 150 -12.37 -5.15 -10.65
N HIS A 151 -11.46 -4.43 -11.32
CA HIS A 151 -10.99 -3.09 -10.91
C HIS A 151 -11.60 -1.98 -11.76
N GLY A 152 -11.82 -0.82 -11.15
CA GLY A 152 -12.19 0.41 -11.83
C GLY A 152 -11.00 1.36 -11.97
N THR A 153 -11.12 2.32 -12.89
CA THR A 153 -10.08 3.31 -13.18
C THR A 153 -10.64 4.73 -13.00
N LEU A 154 -9.88 5.60 -12.34
CA LEU A 154 -10.08 7.05 -12.32
C LEU A 154 -8.88 7.75 -12.95
N ILE A 155 -9.12 8.73 -13.82
CA ILE A 155 -8.09 9.45 -14.55
C ILE A 155 -8.26 10.94 -14.30
N PHE A 156 -7.28 11.55 -13.64
CA PHE A 156 -7.20 12.98 -13.39
C PHE A 156 -6.28 13.60 -14.45
N ALA A 157 -6.75 14.67 -15.09
CA ALA A 157 -5.88 15.50 -15.90
C ALA A 157 -4.99 16.35 -14.98
N VAL A 158 -3.69 16.32 -15.22
CA VAL A 158 -2.73 17.18 -14.52
C VAL A 158 -2.32 18.30 -15.46
N PRO A 159 -2.56 19.58 -15.11
CA PRO A 159 -2.32 20.70 -16.03
C PRO A 159 -0.86 20.88 -16.45
N SER A 160 0.08 20.42 -15.61
CA SER A 160 1.51 20.55 -15.89
C SER A 160 2.26 19.37 -15.26
N MET A 161 2.97 18.61 -16.09
CA MET A 161 3.87 17.56 -15.61
C MET A 161 4.99 18.12 -14.73
N LYS A 162 5.47 19.33 -15.02
CA LYS A 162 6.46 20.00 -14.16
C LYS A 162 5.92 20.21 -12.75
N ALA A 163 4.69 20.70 -12.61
CA ALA A 163 4.05 20.86 -11.31
C ALA A 163 3.75 19.52 -10.65
N ALA A 164 3.28 18.52 -11.42
CA ALA A 164 3.03 17.16 -10.94
C ALA A 164 4.27 16.55 -10.29
N LEU A 165 5.41 16.63 -11.00
CA LEU A 165 6.69 16.13 -10.55
C LEU A 165 7.20 16.90 -9.32
N ALA A 166 6.96 18.22 -9.26
CA ALA A 166 7.33 19.01 -8.08
C ALA A 166 6.55 18.59 -6.83
N GLY A 167 5.28 18.18 -6.98
CA GLY A 167 4.43 17.65 -5.91
C GLY A 167 4.72 16.20 -5.51
N MET A 168 5.58 15.48 -6.24
CA MET A 168 5.98 14.12 -5.85
C MET A 168 6.92 14.13 -4.64
N SER A 169 6.34 13.96 -3.47
CA SER A 169 7.04 13.78 -2.21
C SER A 169 7.58 12.35 -2.05
N GLU A 170 8.45 12.14 -1.07
CA GLU A 170 9.04 10.82 -0.79
C GLU A 170 7.98 9.80 -0.37
N LYS A 171 7.01 10.24 0.43
CA LYS A 171 5.84 9.47 0.85
C LYS A 171 4.61 10.35 0.69
N GLN A 172 3.60 9.83 0.01
CA GLN A 172 2.36 10.56 -0.28
C GLN A 172 1.18 9.61 -0.13
N ASP A 173 0.13 10.05 0.56
CA ASP A 173 -1.13 9.35 0.63
C ASP A 173 -2.18 10.04 -0.23
N PHE A 174 -3.06 9.23 -0.80
CA PHE A 174 -4.16 9.63 -1.65
C PHE A 174 -5.45 9.05 -1.09
N VAL A 175 -6.46 9.89 -0.97
CA VAL A 175 -7.84 9.48 -0.71
C VAL A 175 -8.71 10.10 -1.79
N ILE A 176 -9.54 9.29 -2.43
CA ILE A 176 -10.50 9.77 -3.42
C ILE A 176 -11.90 9.44 -2.96
N THR A 177 -12.76 10.44 -2.99
CA THR A 177 -14.19 10.28 -2.73
C THR A 177 -15.03 10.67 -3.94
N ILE A 178 -16.12 9.93 -4.14
CA ILE A 178 -17.17 10.22 -5.11
C ILE A 178 -18.47 10.30 -4.33
N GLU A 179 -19.22 11.39 -4.47
CA GLU A 179 -20.49 11.60 -3.74
C GLU A 179 -20.34 11.42 -2.21
N GLY A 180 -19.18 11.82 -1.67
CA GLY A 180 -18.85 11.70 -0.25
C GLY A 180 -18.41 10.31 0.22
N GLN A 181 -18.43 9.29 -0.65
CA GLN A 181 -17.98 7.93 -0.34
C GLN A 181 -16.52 7.73 -0.76
N GLU A 182 -15.69 7.17 0.13
CA GLU A 182 -14.32 6.77 -0.20
C GLU A 182 -14.32 5.57 -1.16
N VAL A 183 -13.72 5.75 -2.33
CA VAL A 183 -13.62 4.71 -3.37
C VAL A 183 -12.19 4.26 -3.61
N PHE A 184 -11.21 5.00 -3.10
CA PHE A 184 -9.80 4.68 -3.21
C PHE A 184 -9.00 5.29 -2.06
N ARG A 185 -8.08 4.51 -1.51
CA ARG A 185 -7.06 4.93 -0.56
C ARG A 185 -5.78 4.17 -0.81
N MET A 186 -4.70 4.88 -1.07
CA MET A 186 -3.37 4.30 -1.19
C MET A 186 -2.31 5.37 -0.96
N GLY A 187 -1.17 4.97 -0.41
CA GLY A 187 0.02 5.79 -0.39
C GLY A 187 1.15 5.14 -1.17
N TRP A 188 2.07 5.96 -1.66
CA TRP A 188 3.35 5.52 -2.19
C TRP A 188 4.50 5.87 -1.23
N LYS A 189 5.64 5.23 -1.45
CA LYS A 189 6.95 5.54 -0.85
C LYS A 189 7.99 5.64 -1.96
N GLU A 190 9.20 6.14 -1.70
CA GLU A 190 10.27 6.26 -2.71
C GLU A 190 9.89 7.19 -3.89
N GLY A 191 8.95 8.12 -3.65
CA GLY A 191 8.40 8.97 -4.71
C GLY A 191 9.44 9.93 -5.32
N LYS A 192 10.47 10.35 -4.58
CA LYS A 192 11.55 11.20 -5.13
C LYS A 192 12.38 10.45 -6.17
N SER A 193 12.72 9.20 -5.89
CA SER A 193 13.43 8.34 -6.86
C SER A 193 12.59 8.12 -8.11
N ALA A 194 11.29 7.88 -7.93
CA ALA A 194 10.37 7.71 -9.06
C ALA A 194 10.27 8.98 -9.92
N ARG A 195 10.12 10.14 -9.28
CA ARG A 195 10.14 11.46 -9.93
C ARG A 195 11.41 11.65 -10.76
N ASP A 196 12.58 11.38 -10.18
CA ASP A 196 13.86 11.60 -10.84
C ASP A 196 14.04 10.66 -12.06
N ASN A 197 13.56 9.43 -11.99
CA ASN A 197 13.57 8.49 -13.13
C ASN A 197 12.59 8.93 -14.22
N LEU A 198 11.38 9.36 -13.86
CA LEU A 198 10.41 9.89 -14.80
C LEU A 198 10.95 11.14 -15.53
N GLN A 199 11.58 12.04 -14.78
CA GLN A 199 12.26 13.22 -15.35
C GLN A 199 13.36 12.85 -16.34
N LYS A 200 14.16 11.81 -16.06
CA LYS A 200 15.20 11.34 -16.99
C LYS A 200 14.60 10.87 -18.31
N CYS A 201 13.50 10.11 -18.27
CA CYS A 201 12.81 9.69 -19.49
C CYS A 201 12.33 10.91 -20.29
N MET A 202 11.65 11.85 -19.63
CA MET A 202 11.09 13.03 -20.28
C MET A 202 12.16 13.96 -20.89
N ARG A 203 13.41 13.93 -20.41
CA ARG A 203 14.53 14.71 -20.98
C ARG A 203 15.18 14.08 -22.21
N GLN A 204 14.78 12.87 -22.59
CA GLN A 204 15.22 12.24 -23.84
C GLN A 204 14.46 12.81 -25.06
N SER A 205 13.58 13.78 -24.83
CA SER A 205 12.75 14.49 -25.80
C SER A 205 13.53 15.44 -26.70
#